data_AF-A0AAW2LW94-F1
#
_entry.id   AF-A0AAW2LW94-F1
#
_cell.length_a   1.000
_cell.length_b   1.000
_cell.length_c   1.000
_cell.angle_alpha   90.00
_cell.angle_beta   90.00
_cell.angle_gamma   90.00
#
_symmetry.space_group_name_H-M   'P 1'
#
loop_
_entity.id
_entity.type
_entity.pdbx_description
1 polymer ?
#
loop_
_entity_poly.entity_id
_entity_poly.type
_entity_poly.pdbx_seq_one_letter_code
_entity_poly.pdbx_strand_id
1 'polypeptide(L)'
;MDLSINEKSGGGSSSRGEEDDDKDGGGDEPKEGAVEVGNRRPRGRPPGSKNKPKPPIFVTRDSPNALRSHVMEVAGGTDVAESIAQFARRRQRGVCVLSGSGSVANVTVRQPAGPGAAVVLQGRFEILSLTGAFLPGPAPPGATGLTVYLGGGQGQVVGGVWWGHWWAQGQFW
;
A
#
# COMPACT_ATOMS: atom_id res chain seq x y z
N MET A 1 25.30 29.69 -2.48
CA MET A 1 25.99 29.43 -3.76
C MET A 1 24.91 29.05 -4.76
N ASP A 2 24.39 30.07 -5.44
CA ASP A 2 23.56 29.92 -6.63
C ASP A 2 24.44 29.53 -7.81
N LEU A 3 23.98 28.56 -8.62
CA LEU A 3 24.41 28.40 -10.01
C LEU A 3 23.21 27.94 -10.85
N SER A 4 22.54 28.95 -11.43
CA SER A 4 21.81 28.85 -12.70
C SER A 4 22.80 29.01 -13.85
N ILE A 5 22.56 28.36 -15.00
CA ILE A 5 23.00 28.68 -16.39
C ILE A 5 22.71 27.44 -17.26
N ASN A 6 22.36 27.48 -18.55
CA ASN A 6 21.63 28.34 -19.47
C ASN A 6 21.66 27.57 -20.83
N GLU A 7 20.70 27.85 -21.70
CA GLU A 7 20.48 27.35 -23.07
C GLU A 7 21.70 27.24 -24.01
N LYS A 8 21.55 26.41 -25.05
CA LYS A 8 21.91 26.81 -26.42
C LYS A 8 21.13 26.05 -27.51
N SER A 9 20.61 26.85 -28.45
CA SER A 9 19.81 26.52 -29.63
C SER A 9 20.64 26.17 -30.88
N GLY A 10 19.96 25.64 -31.91
CA GLY A 10 20.39 25.58 -33.32
C GLY A 10 20.26 24.17 -33.91
N GLY A 11 19.71 23.88 -35.10
CA GLY A 11 19.24 24.68 -36.23
C GLY A 11 19.64 23.99 -37.56
N GLY A 12 18.67 23.60 -38.41
CA GLY A 12 18.80 23.19 -39.84
C GLY A 12 19.60 21.92 -40.17
N SER A 13 19.55 21.24 -41.33
CA SER A 13 18.69 21.19 -42.53
C SER A 13 19.25 20.08 -43.46
N SER A 14 18.37 19.30 -44.12
CA SER A 14 18.46 18.58 -45.42
C SER A 14 19.79 18.16 -46.09
N SER A 15 19.84 16.90 -46.59
CA SER A 15 20.33 16.37 -47.92
C SER A 15 20.64 14.85 -47.74
N ARG A 16 20.19 13.84 -48.50
CA ARG A 16 20.12 13.46 -49.95
C ARG A 16 21.47 13.16 -50.61
N GLY A 17 21.56 11.95 -51.20
CA GLY A 17 22.66 11.35 -51.98
C GLY A 17 23.33 10.20 -51.21
N GLU A 18 23.65 9.01 -51.74
CA GLU A 18 23.76 8.54 -53.13
C GLU A 18 24.06 7.01 -53.14
N GLU A 19 23.95 6.38 -54.33
CA GLU A 19 24.66 5.16 -54.80
C GLU A 19 24.15 3.77 -54.31
N ASP A 20 23.97 2.71 -55.13
CA ASP A 20 24.54 2.38 -56.44
C ASP A 20 23.68 1.38 -57.27
N ASP A 21 23.99 1.37 -58.56
CA ASP A 21 23.49 0.59 -59.70
C ASP A 21 23.46 -0.95 -59.57
N ASP A 22 22.54 -1.59 -60.30
CA ASP A 22 22.90 -2.70 -61.21
C ASP A 22 21.79 -2.99 -62.25
N LYS A 23 22.25 -3.20 -63.50
CA LYS A 23 21.54 -3.54 -64.76
C LYS A 23 20.85 -4.92 -64.67
N ASP A 24 19.93 -5.38 -65.51
CA ASP A 24 19.79 -5.45 -66.98
C ASP A 24 18.40 -6.12 -67.20
N GLY A 25 17.49 -5.65 -68.07
CA GLY A 25 17.45 -6.07 -69.47
C GLY A 25 16.29 -7.05 -69.77
N GLY A 26 15.23 -6.56 -70.46
CA GLY A 26 14.49 -7.34 -71.47
C GLY A 26 13.03 -7.76 -71.19
N GLY A 27 12.10 -7.28 -72.04
CA GLY A 27 11.05 -8.14 -72.65
C GLY A 27 9.56 -7.89 -72.32
N ASP A 28 8.89 -7.12 -73.18
CA ASP A 28 7.53 -7.25 -73.75
C ASP A 28 6.31 -7.75 -72.93
N GLU A 29 5.34 -6.81 -72.74
CA GLU A 29 3.87 -6.87 -72.93
C GLU A 29 2.93 -7.97 -72.32
N PRO A 30 1.62 -7.67 -72.15
CA PRO A 30 0.82 -8.08 -71.01
C PRO A 30 -0.14 -9.24 -71.30
N LYS A 31 -0.46 -10.10 -70.31
CA LYS A 31 -1.68 -10.94 -70.35
C LYS A 31 -2.34 -11.14 -68.99
N GLU A 32 -3.66 -11.00 -69.06
CA GLU A 32 -4.67 -11.02 -68.01
C GLU A 32 -4.72 -12.32 -67.19
N GLY A 33 -5.20 -12.17 -65.94
CA GLY A 33 -6.09 -13.15 -65.34
C GLY A 33 -5.47 -14.17 -64.38
N ALA A 34 -5.13 -13.73 -63.17
CA ALA A 34 -5.07 -14.64 -62.02
C ALA A 34 -5.68 -13.94 -60.80
N VAL A 35 -6.75 -14.53 -60.26
CA VAL A 35 -7.43 -14.13 -59.04
C VAL A 35 -6.43 -14.05 -57.88
N GLU A 36 -6.10 -12.83 -57.43
CA GLU A 36 -5.27 -12.63 -56.24
C GLU A 36 -6.07 -13.08 -55.01
N VAL A 37 -5.75 -14.29 -54.53
CA VAL A 37 -6.21 -14.82 -53.26
C VAL A 37 -5.83 -13.82 -52.18
N GLY A 38 -6.85 -13.24 -51.55
CA GLY A 38 -6.75 -12.10 -50.65
C GLY A 38 -5.52 -12.17 -49.74
N ASN A 39 -4.72 -11.11 -49.81
CA ASN A 39 -3.56 -10.87 -48.99
C ASN A 39 -4.00 -10.67 -47.52
N ARG A 40 -4.32 -11.77 -46.83
CA ARG A 40 -4.64 -11.76 -45.41
C ARG A 40 -3.34 -11.44 -44.67
N ARG A 41 -3.16 -10.17 -44.34
CA ARG A 41 -2.16 -9.73 -43.37
C ARG A 41 -2.23 -10.69 -42.18
N PRO A 42 -1.14 -11.36 -41.80
CA PRO A 42 -1.15 -12.20 -40.62
C PRO A 42 -1.44 -11.28 -39.44
N ARG A 43 -2.68 -11.31 -38.94
CA ARG A 43 -3.05 -10.69 -37.68
C ARG A 43 -2.33 -11.47 -36.60
N GLY A 44 -1.19 -10.94 -36.19
CA GLY A 44 -0.33 -11.58 -35.23
C GLY A 44 0.90 -10.74 -34.98
N ARG A 45 1.46 -10.94 -33.79
CA ARG A 45 2.65 -10.27 -33.26
C ARG A 45 3.76 -10.21 -34.34
N PRO A 46 4.51 -9.09 -34.46
CA PRO A 46 5.54 -8.93 -35.48
C PRO A 46 6.46 -10.16 -35.60
N PRO A 47 6.85 -10.55 -36.84
CA PRO A 47 7.84 -11.58 -37.07
C PRO A 47 9.12 -11.23 -36.30
N GLY A 48 9.59 -12.15 -35.45
CA GLY A 48 10.78 -11.93 -34.61
C GLY A 48 10.47 -11.57 -33.15
N SER A 49 9.21 -11.42 -32.78
CA SER A 49 8.82 -11.25 -31.37
C SER A 49 8.92 -12.58 -30.61
N LYS A 50 10.13 -12.96 -30.19
CA LYS A 50 10.31 -14.03 -29.21
C LYS A 50 9.81 -13.51 -27.86
N ASN A 51 9.02 -14.32 -27.16
CA ASN A 51 8.65 -14.03 -25.78
C ASN A 51 9.95 -14.14 -24.99
N LYS A 52 10.59 -13.01 -24.64
CA LYS A 52 11.67 -13.05 -23.66
C LYS A 52 11.05 -13.72 -22.42
N PRO A 53 11.66 -14.78 -21.87
CA PRO A 53 11.12 -15.40 -20.66
C PRO A 53 10.91 -14.27 -19.66
N LYS A 54 9.68 -14.13 -19.17
CA LYS A 54 9.38 -13.13 -18.15
C LYS A 54 10.42 -13.35 -17.06
N PRO A 55 11.21 -12.32 -16.69
CA PRO A 55 12.22 -12.50 -15.66
C PRO A 55 11.51 -13.12 -14.45
N PRO A 56 12.09 -14.15 -13.83
CA PRO A 56 11.48 -14.78 -12.69
C PRO A 56 11.13 -13.68 -11.69
N ILE A 57 9.89 -13.66 -11.23
CA ILE A 57 9.49 -12.75 -10.16
C ILE A 57 10.32 -13.20 -8.96
N PHE A 58 11.39 -12.47 -8.67
CA PHE A 58 12.13 -12.66 -7.45
C PHE A 58 11.20 -12.22 -6.32
N VAL A 59 10.49 -13.20 -5.74
CA VAL A 59 9.89 -13.04 -4.41
C VAL A 59 11.06 -13.01 -3.44
N THR A 60 11.75 -11.87 -3.38
CA THR A 60 12.76 -11.61 -2.34
C THR A 60 12.03 -11.77 -1.01
N ARG A 61 12.32 -12.86 -0.30
CA ARG A 61 11.56 -13.31 0.87
C ARG A 61 11.52 -12.33 2.04
N ASP A 62 12.29 -11.25 2.02
CA ASP A 62 12.17 -10.16 2.98
C ASP A 62 12.57 -8.86 2.29
N SER A 63 11.60 -8.04 1.91
CA SER A 63 11.89 -6.63 1.63
C SER A 63 11.93 -5.89 2.99
N PRO A 64 12.81 -4.89 3.19
CA PRO A 64 12.83 -4.09 4.42
C PRO A 64 11.48 -3.44 4.74
N ASN A 65 10.65 -3.27 3.71
CA ASN A 65 9.32 -2.66 3.78
C ASN A 65 8.19 -3.70 3.88
N ALA A 66 8.49 -4.99 3.97
CA ALA A 66 7.49 -6.02 4.14
C ALA A 66 6.80 -5.89 5.50
N LEU A 67 5.46 -6.01 5.48
CA LEU A 67 4.66 -6.09 6.69
C LEU A 67 5.00 -7.40 7.43
N ARG A 68 5.27 -7.29 8.72
CA ARG A 68 5.49 -8.45 9.59
C ARG A 68 4.34 -8.55 10.59
N SER A 69 3.71 -9.72 10.64
CA SER A 69 2.71 -10.02 11.66
C SER A 69 3.38 -10.14 13.02
N HIS A 70 2.82 -9.47 14.02
CA HIS A 70 3.26 -9.55 15.40
C HIS A 70 2.05 -9.89 16.28
N VAL A 71 2.26 -10.80 17.23
CA VAL A 71 1.33 -11.03 18.35
C VAL A 71 1.98 -10.39 19.57
N MET A 72 1.19 -9.60 20.29
CA MET A 72 1.63 -8.88 21.48
C MET A 72 0.63 -9.14 22.60
N GLU A 73 1.11 -9.75 23.67
CA GLU A 73 0.34 -9.88 24.91
C GLU A 73 0.50 -8.61 25.74
N VAL A 74 -0.61 -8.10 26.26
CA VAL A 74 -0.65 -6.93 27.15
C VAL A 74 -1.03 -7.39 28.53
N ALA A 75 -0.15 -7.16 29.50
CA ALA A 75 -0.38 -7.58 30.87
C ALA A 75 -1.51 -6.77 31.53
N GLY A 76 -2.28 -7.44 32.38
CA GLY A 76 -3.29 -6.78 33.21
C GLY A 76 -2.70 -5.64 34.04
N GLY A 77 -3.44 -4.54 34.16
CA GLY A 77 -3.03 -3.33 34.86
C GLY A 77 -2.16 -2.38 34.04
N THR A 78 -1.82 -2.71 32.79
CA THR A 78 -1.08 -1.80 31.90
C THR A 78 -2.01 -1.11 30.91
N ASP A 79 -1.59 0.06 30.41
CA ASP A 79 -2.30 0.74 29.34
C ASP A 79 -2.03 0.06 27.99
N VAL A 80 -3.10 -0.33 27.29
CA VAL A 80 -3.02 -1.05 26.01
C VAL A 80 -2.40 -0.18 24.91
N ALA A 81 -2.84 1.08 24.81
CA ALA A 81 -2.35 2.01 23.81
C ALA A 81 -0.89 2.39 24.07
N GLU A 82 -0.53 2.60 25.33
CA GLU A 82 0.85 2.86 25.73
C GLU A 82 1.75 1.67 25.39
N SER A 83 1.29 0.44 25.69
CA SER A 83 2.03 -0.78 25.38
C SER A 83 2.33 -0.90 23.88
N ILE A 84 1.32 -0.67 23.02
CA ILE A 84 1.49 -0.69 21.56
C ILE A 84 2.43 0.45 21.10
N ALA A 85 2.27 1.65 21.65
CA ALA A 85 3.14 2.79 21.33
C ALA A 85 4.60 2.52 21.73
N GLN A 86 4.83 1.92 22.91
CA GLN A 86 6.16 1.50 23.34
C GLN A 86 6.74 0.43 22.40
N PHE A 87 5.92 -0.54 21.96
CA PHE A 87 6.35 -1.54 20.97
C PHE A 87 6.79 -0.89 19.65
N ALA A 88 5.99 0.04 19.10
CA ALA A 88 6.31 0.79 17.88
C ALA A 88 7.63 1.57 18.02
N ARG A 89 7.83 2.24 19.17
CA ARG A 89 9.06 3.00 19.49
C ARG A 89 10.27 2.09 19.64
N ARG A 90 10.17 0.98 20.38
CA ARG A 90 11.29 0.03 20.58
C ARG A 90 11.75 -0.59 19.26
N ARG A 91 10.82 -0.83 18.33
CA ARG A 91 11.12 -1.40 17.01
C ARG A 91 11.46 -0.35 15.95
N GLN A 92 11.27 0.94 16.23
CA GLN A 92 11.40 2.03 15.25
C GLN A 92 10.59 1.75 13.96
N ARG A 93 9.39 1.19 14.10
CA ARG A 93 8.49 0.85 12.98
C ARG A 93 7.05 1.20 13.29
N GLY A 94 6.31 1.60 12.25
CA GLY A 94 4.86 1.76 12.33
C GLY A 94 4.19 0.42 12.62
N VAL A 95 3.15 0.45 13.46
CA VAL A 95 2.36 -0.70 13.86
C VAL A 95 0.93 -0.47 13.42
N CYS A 96 0.34 -1.47 12.75
CA CYS A 96 -1.07 -1.52 12.43
C CYS A 96 -1.71 -2.64 13.25
N VAL A 97 -2.73 -2.31 14.02
CA VAL A 97 -3.52 -3.27 14.79
C VAL A 97 -4.67 -3.73 13.90
N LEU A 98 -4.63 -5.00 13.50
CA LEU A 98 -5.63 -5.62 12.62
C LEU A 98 -6.84 -6.12 13.42
N SER A 99 -6.59 -6.63 14.61
CA SER A 99 -7.58 -7.08 15.57
C SER A 99 -6.94 -7.16 16.95
N GLY A 100 -7.78 -7.23 17.98
CA GLY A 100 -7.38 -7.51 19.35
C GLY A 100 -8.59 -7.97 20.13
N SER A 101 -8.38 -8.89 21.07
CA SER A 101 -9.37 -9.41 22.00
C SER A 101 -8.81 -9.34 23.41
N GLY A 102 -9.68 -9.42 24.40
CA GLY A 102 -9.30 -9.38 25.81
C GLY A 102 -10.28 -8.59 26.64
N SER A 103 -9.95 -8.36 27.90
CA SER A 103 -10.78 -7.57 28.81
C SER A 103 -10.05 -6.30 29.23
N VAL A 104 -10.79 -5.22 29.38
CA VAL A 104 -10.30 -3.91 29.80
C VAL A 104 -11.20 -3.34 30.89
N ALA A 105 -10.67 -2.41 31.68
CA ALA A 105 -11.43 -1.65 32.64
C ALA A 105 -11.11 -0.16 32.56
N ASN A 106 -12.08 0.65 33.02
CA ASN A 106 -11.97 2.11 33.12
C ASN A 106 -11.57 2.73 31.77
N VAL A 107 -12.36 2.46 30.74
CA VAL A 107 -12.06 2.89 29.38
C VAL A 107 -12.64 4.26 29.12
N THR A 108 -11.87 5.13 28.48
CA THR A 108 -12.36 6.42 28.01
C THR A 108 -12.46 6.40 26.49
N VAL A 109 -13.66 6.62 25.97
CA VAL A 109 -13.96 6.57 24.52
C VAL A 109 -14.59 7.88 24.09
N ARG A 110 -14.13 8.43 22.97
CA ARG A 110 -14.81 9.54 22.30
C ARG A 110 -15.81 9.02 21.29
N GLN A 111 -17.07 9.39 21.49
CA GLN A 111 -18.14 9.09 20.54
C GLN A 111 -18.26 10.21 19.51
N PRO A 112 -18.41 9.89 18.20
CA PRO A 112 -18.64 10.89 17.16
C PRO A 112 -19.96 11.66 17.31
N ALA A 113 -20.91 11.13 18.08
CA ALA A 113 -22.29 11.59 18.13
C ALA A 113 -22.56 12.79 19.08
N GLY A 114 -21.53 13.36 19.73
CA GLY A 114 -21.71 14.49 20.65
C GLY A 114 -20.50 15.44 20.70
N PRO A 115 -20.72 16.76 20.87
CA PRO A 115 -19.63 17.73 20.90
C PRO A 115 -18.76 17.49 22.14
N GLY A 116 -17.52 17.07 21.92
CA GLY A 116 -16.44 17.09 22.92
C GLY A 116 -16.50 16.03 24.04
N ALA A 117 -17.58 15.28 24.19
CA ALA A 117 -17.75 14.35 25.30
C ALA A 117 -16.95 13.05 25.10
N ALA A 118 -15.82 12.95 25.80
CA ALA A 118 -15.24 11.66 26.13
C ALA A 118 -16.14 10.99 27.17
N VAL A 119 -16.56 9.75 26.90
CA VAL A 119 -17.37 8.94 27.80
C VAL A 119 -16.42 8.05 28.60
N VAL A 120 -16.48 8.18 29.92
CA VAL A 120 -15.73 7.30 30.84
C VAL A 120 -16.62 6.12 31.19
N LEU A 121 -16.17 4.92 30.80
CA LEU A 121 -16.83 3.65 31.06
C LEU A 121 -16.13 2.97 32.24
N GLN A 122 -16.78 2.98 33.39
CA GLN A 122 -16.32 2.31 34.61
C GLN A 122 -16.79 0.86 34.63
N GLY A 123 -15.94 -0.03 35.15
CA GLY A 123 -16.21 -1.46 35.20
C GLY A 123 -15.43 -2.26 34.16
N ARG A 124 -15.75 -3.55 34.05
CA ARG A 124 -15.07 -4.51 33.17
C ARG A 124 -15.83 -4.64 31.85
N PHE A 125 -15.09 -4.53 30.76
CA PHE A 125 -15.59 -4.68 29.40
C PHE A 125 -14.75 -5.72 28.65
N GLU A 126 -15.38 -6.36 27.66
CA GLU A 126 -14.73 -7.25 26.72
C GLU A 126 -14.45 -6.50 25.42
N ILE A 127 -13.24 -6.60 24.90
CA ILE A 127 -12.87 -6.09 23.60
C ILE A 127 -13.47 -7.02 22.55
N LEU A 128 -14.46 -6.53 21.81
CA LEU A 128 -15.06 -7.23 20.68
C LEU A 128 -14.24 -7.01 19.41
N SER A 129 -13.71 -5.79 19.26
CA SER A 129 -12.82 -5.43 18.16
C SER A 129 -11.93 -4.25 18.54
N LEU A 130 -10.67 -4.33 18.13
CA LEU A 130 -9.67 -3.28 18.29
C LEU A 130 -8.92 -3.12 16.98
N THR A 131 -8.88 -1.89 16.46
CA THR A 131 -8.18 -1.56 15.23
C THR A 131 -7.52 -0.20 15.34
N GLY A 132 -6.47 0.03 14.56
CA GLY A 132 -5.84 1.35 14.49
C GLY A 132 -4.36 1.27 14.18
N ALA A 133 -3.65 2.38 14.36
CA ALA A 133 -2.24 2.47 14.01
C ALA A 133 -1.46 3.34 14.98
N PHE A 134 -0.18 3.00 15.15
CA PHE A 134 0.81 3.78 15.87
C PHE A 134 2.04 3.97 15.01
N LEU A 135 2.55 5.19 14.96
CA LEU A 135 3.78 5.52 14.27
C LEU A 135 4.84 5.96 15.29
N PRO A 136 6.09 5.49 15.17
CA PRO A 136 7.21 6.04 15.93
C PRO A 136 7.43 7.52 15.51
N GLY A 137 8.02 8.34 16.37
CA GLY A 137 8.20 9.78 16.10
C GLY A 137 9.13 10.06 14.89
N PRO A 138 9.08 11.26 14.25
CA PRO A 138 8.17 12.40 14.43
C PRO A 138 6.90 12.22 13.56
N ALA A 139 5.90 11.53 14.11
CA ALA A 139 4.64 11.33 13.41
C ALA A 139 3.79 12.61 13.47
N PRO A 140 3.03 12.94 12.42
CA PRO A 140 2.09 14.05 12.45
C PRO A 140 1.09 13.91 13.61
N PRO A 141 0.63 15.03 14.21
CA PRO A 141 -0.44 15.00 15.21
C PRO A 141 -1.66 14.25 14.66
N GLY A 142 -2.20 13.30 15.43
CA GLY A 142 -3.35 12.49 15.03
C GLY A 142 -3.03 11.30 14.13
N ALA A 143 -1.77 11.06 13.76
CA ALA A 143 -1.39 9.87 13.00
C ALA A 143 -1.45 8.56 13.82
N THR A 144 -1.56 8.68 15.15
CA THR A 144 -1.80 7.57 16.06
C THR A 144 -3.23 7.58 16.55
N GLY A 145 -3.91 6.45 16.46
CA GLY A 145 -5.28 6.33 16.92
C GLY A 145 -5.72 4.87 16.99
N LEU A 146 -6.60 4.58 17.95
CA LEU A 146 -7.25 3.29 18.11
C LEU A 146 -8.76 3.48 18.11
N THR A 147 -9.46 2.61 17.41
CA THR A 147 -10.91 2.46 17.47
C THR A 147 -11.21 1.14 18.16
N VAL A 148 -12.10 1.19 19.15
CA VAL A 148 -12.48 0.02 19.94
C VAL A 148 -13.99 -0.14 19.98
N TYR A 149 -14.44 -1.39 19.97
CA TYR A 149 -15.79 -1.81 20.30
C TYR A 149 -15.75 -2.71 21.53
N LEU A 150 -16.51 -2.32 22.54
CA LEU A 150 -16.52 -2.94 23.86
C LEU A 150 -17.90 -3.53 24.15
N GLY A 151 -17.93 -4.77 24.60
CA GLY A 151 -19.10 -5.42 25.18
C GLY A 151 -19.11 -5.24 26.69
N GLY A 152 -20.24 -4.85 27.27
CA GLY A 152 -20.46 -4.87 28.71
C GLY A 152 -21.51 -5.91 29.12
N GLY A 153 -21.62 -6.19 30.43
CA GLY A 153 -22.62 -7.12 30.95
C GLY A 153 -24.05 -6.58 30.82
N GLN A 154 -24.98 -7.40 30.31
CA GLN A 154 -26.36 -7.07 29.88
C GLN A 154 -26.52 -6.74 28.37
N GLY A 155 -25.52 -7.04 27.54
CA GLY A 155 -25.63 -6.93 26.08
C GLY A 155 -25.43 -5.51 25.54
N GLN A 156 -24.95 -4.56 26.37
CA GLN A 156 -24.51 -3.27 25.85
C GLN A 156 -23.25 -3.41 25.00
N VAL A 157 -23.22 -2.66 23.90
CA VAL A 157 -22.03 -2.46 23.08
C VAL A 157 -21.73 -0.98 22.99
N VAL A 158 -20.50 -0.59 23.28
CA VAL A 158 -20.04 0.80 23.19
C VAL A 158 -18.83 0.84 22.26
N GLY A 159 -18.89 1.69 21.23
CA GLY A 159 -17.81 1.87 20.27
C GLY A 159 -17.36 3.31 20.15
N GLY A 160 -16.12 3.50 19.74
CA GLY A 160 -15.59 4.81 19.38
C GLY A 160 -14.07 4.87 19.33
N VAL A 161 -13.55 6.09 19.13
CA VAL A 161 -12.11 6.33 19.13
C VAL A 161 -11.63 6.41 20.56
N TRP A 162 -10.61 5.64 20.89
CA TRP A 162 -9.97 5.69 22.18
C TRP A 162 -9.39 7.09 22.44
N TRP A 163 -9.52 7.55 23.68
CA TRP A 163 -8.97 8.82 24.12
C TRP A 163 -8.51 8.71 25.57
N GLY A 164 -7.26 9.09 25.87
CA GLY A 164 -6.77 9.14 27.25
C GLY A 164 -6.00 7.88 27.65
N HIS A 165 -6.38 7.20 28.73
CA HIS A 165 -5.75 5.96 29.20
C HIS A 165 -6.81 4.89 29.46
N TRP A 166 -6.45 3.61 29.32
CA TRP A 166 -7.34 2.47 29.58
C TRP A 166 -6.55 1.21 29.92
N TRP A 167 -6.99 0.53 30.97
CA TRP A 167 -6.22 -0.53 31.59
C TRP A 167 -6.67 -1.90 31.08
N ALA A 168 -5.72 -2.70 30.60
CA ALA A 168 -5.93 -4.13 30.38
C ALA A 168 -6.34 -4.80 31.71
N GLN A 169 -7.22 -5.80 31.63
CA GLN A 169 -7.64 -6.61 32.77
C GLN A 169 -7.34 -8.08 32.47
N GLY A 170 -6.45 -8.67 33.27
CA GLY A 170 -6.00 -10.05 33.10
C GLY A 170 -4.85 -10.23 32.10
N GLN A 171 -4.35 -11.46 31.97
CA GLN A 171 -3.31 -11.89 31.02
C GLN A 171 -3.82 -13.14 30.31
N PHE A 172 -3.99 -13.16 28.99
CA PHE A 172 -4.34 -14.40 28.27
C PHE A 172 -3.83 -14.40 26.80
N TRP A 173 -3.44 -15.62 26.40
CA TRP A 173 -2.60 -16.10 25.29
C TRP A 173 -2.94 -15.67 23.85
#